data_AF-A0A424W5L4-F1
#
_entry.id   AF-A0A424W5L4-F1
#
_cell.length_a   1.000
_cell.length_b   1.000
_cell.length_c   1.000
_cell.angle_alpha   90.00
_cell.angle_beta   90.00
_cell.angle_gamma   90.00
#
_symmetry.space_group_name_H-M   'P 1'
#
loop_
_entity.id
_entity.type
_entity.pdbx_description
1 polymer ?
#
loop_
_entity_poly.entity_id
_entity_poly.type
_entity_poly.pdbx_seq_one_letter_code
_entity_poly.pdbx_strand_id
1 'polypeptide(L)'
;MNAPHEASATQAADAAAPFLGGGPGARALADRLGLLAEAGRLDNIADLLSLASDLVDLLDQSMVEKLALLSEQASSAAWTAANTLRDAHARTLQEARPPSLTGLIGLMRDEDTRRGMAVVLRALQTLGRQMAAQRKDYADAT
;
A
#
# COMPACT_ATOMS: atom_id res chain seq x y z
N MET A 1 -55.83 28.76 1.68
CA MET A 1 -55.77 27.37 1.18
C MET A 1 -54.29 27.00 1.14
N ASN A 2 -53.90 25.97 1.89
CA ASN A 2 -52.51 25.55 2.16
C ASN A 2 -51.74 25.10 0.91
N ALA A 3 -50.43 25.36 0.87
CA ALA A 3 -49.48 24.62 0.04
C ALA A 3 -49.22 23.21 0.63
N PRO A 4 -48.68 22.28 -0.16
CA PRO A 4 -47.39 21.73 0.28
C PRO A 4 -46.37 21.53 -0.85
N HIS A 5 -45.12 21.83 -0.51
CA HIS A 5 -43.89 21.46 -1.20
C HIS A 5 -43.48 20.06 -0.76
N GLU A 6 -43.69 18.99 -1.53
CA GLU A 6 -42.99 17.71 -1.31
C GLU A 6 -42.93 16.88 -2.61
N ALA A 7 -41.90 17.10 -3.43
CA ALA A 7 -41.61 16.20 -4.57
C ALA A 7 -40.12 16.18 -4.93
N SER A 8 -39.21 16.20 -3.95
CA SER A 8 -37.76 16.22 -4.24
C SER A 8 -36.91 15.26 -3.40
N ALA A 9 -37.50 14.38 -2.58
CA ALA A 9 -36.71 13.49 -1.71
C ALA A 9 -36.58 12.03 -2.20
N THR A 10 -37.38 11.58 -3.17
CA THR A 10 -37.45 10.13 -3.51
C THR A 10 -36.67 9.73 -4.76
N GLN A 11 -36.13 10.68 -5.54
CA GLN A 11 -35.52 10.36 -6.85
C GLN A 11 -34.00 10.09 -6.80
N ALA A 12 -33.34 10.29 -5.66
CA ALA A 12 -31.89 10.08 -5.53
C ALA A 12 -31.49 8.61 -5.26
N ALA A 13 -32.41 7.77 -4.77
CA ALA A 13 -32.10 6.39 -4.37
C ALA A 13 -32.12 5.37 -5.53
N ASP A 14 -32.77 5.69 -6.65
CA ASP A 14 -32.99 4.75 -7.77
C ASP A 14 -31.84 4.75 -8.81
N ALA A 15 -30.88 5.67 -8.68
CA ALA A 15 -29.80 5.85 -9.66
C ALA A 15 -28.60 4.90 -9.47
N ALA A 16 -28.48 4.21 -8.32
CA ALA A 16 -27.34 3.33 -8.04
C ALA A 16 -27.53 1.88 -8.52
N ALA A 17 -28.76 1.50 -8.89
CA ALA A 17 -29.10 0.13 -9.25
C ALA A 17 -28.65 -0.41 -10.63
N PRO A 18 -28.27 0.38 -11.67
CA PRO A 18 -28.01 -0.19 -12.99
C PRO A 18 -26.60 -0.78 -13.15
N PHE A 19 -25.66 -0.54 -12.21
CA PHE A 19 -24.26 -0.95 -12.37
C PHE A 19 -24.01 -2.43 -12.05
N LEU A 20 -24.81 -3.03 -11.15
CA LEU A 20 -24.70 -4.45 -10.80
C LEU A 20 -25.70 -5.25 -11.62
N GLY A 21 -25.39 -5.48 -12.89
CA GLY A 21 -26.15 -6.41 -13.74
C GLY A 21 -26.40 -7.71 -12.99
N GLY A 22 -27.68 -8.08 -12.81
CA GLY A 22 -28.18 -9.11 -11.88
C GLY A 22 -27.78 -10.57 -12.16
N GLY A 23 -26.54 -10.79 -12.60
CA GLY A 23 -25.93 -12.10 -12.75
C GLY A 23 -25.51 -12.72 -11.40
N PRO A 24 -25.21 -14.03 -11.40
CA PRO A 24 -24.84 -14.76 -10.18
C PRO A 24 -23.59 -14.21 -9.48
N GLY A 25 -22.66 -13.60 -10.23
CA GLY A 25 -21.49 -12.92 -9.66
C GLY A 25 -21.83 -11.64 -8.90
N ALA A 26 -22.81 -10.87 -9.34
CA ALA A 26 -23.27 -9.65 -8.66
C ALA A 26 -23.97 -9.98 -7.34
N ARG A 27 -24.72 -11.10 -7.30
CA ARG A 27 -25.32 -11.62 -6.05
C ARG A 27 -24.26 -12.11 -5.07
N ALA A 28 -23.25 -12.85 -5.54
CA ALA A 28 -22.17 -13.32 -4.68
C ALA A 28 -21.32 -12.17 -4.10
N LEU A 29 -21.14 -11.09 -4.86
CA LEU A 29 -20.54 -9.85 -4.38
C LEU A 29 -21.46 -9.14 -3.38
N ALA A 30 -22.76 -9.03 -3.67
CA ALA A 30 -23.73 -8.42 -2.76
C ALA A 30 -23.82 -9.17 -1.42
N ASP A 31 -23.78 -10.51 -1.42
CA ASP A 31 -23.78 -11.30 -0.19
C ASP A 31 -22.50 -11.08 0.63
N ARG A 32 -21.33 -11.02 -0.02
CA ARG A 32 -20.06 -10.75 0.66
C ARG A 32 -19.97 -9.32 1.19
N LEU A 33 -20.44 -8.35 0.40
CA LEU A 33 -20.52 -6.96 0.81
C LEU A 33 -21.53 -6.81 1.96
N GLY A 34 -22.67 -7.50 1.91
CA GLY A 34 -23.66 -7.56 2.99
C GLY A 34 -23.05 -8.06 4.30
N LEU A 35 -22.25 -9.13 4.27
CA LEU A 35 -21.52 -9.62 5.46
C LEU A 35 -20.50 -8.61 6.00
N LEU A 36 -19.83 -7.85 5.13
CA LEU A 36 -18.92 -6.78 5.55
C LEU A 36 -19.67 -5.54 6.07
N ALA A 37 -20.89 -5.31 5.58
CA ALA A 37 -21.77 -4.21 5.97
C ALA A 37 -22.29 -4.45 7.39
N GLU A 38 -22.76 -5.67 7.63
CA GLU A 38 -23.27 -6.12 8.92
C GLU A 38 -22.17 -6.11 10.01
N ALA A 39 -20.91 -6.27 9.61
CA ALA A 39 -19.74 -6.12 10.48
C ALA A 39 -19.31 -4.65 10.73
N GLY A 40 -20.01 -3.65 10.18
CA GLY A 40 -19.69 -2.22 10.30
C GLY A 40 -18.36 -1.80 9.65
N ARG A 41 -17.77 -2.68 8.81
CA ARG A 41 -16.47 -2.45 8.17
C ARG A 41 -16.59 -1.83 6.78
N LEU A 42 -17.76 -1.95 6.14
CA LEU A 42 -17.98 -1.31 4.84
C LEU A 42 -17.88 0.20 4.92
N ASP A 43 -18.35 0.84 6.00
CA ASP A 43 -18.29 2.29 6.12
C ASP A 43 -16.83 2.77 6.13
N ASN A 44 -15.95 2.12 6.90
CA ASN A 44 -14.51 2.44 6.88
C ASN A 44 -13.87 2.17 5.52
N ILE A 45 -14.29 1.13 4.81
CA ILE A 45 -13.80 0.83 3.47
C ILE A 45 -14.30 1.90 2.50
N ALA A 46 -15.56 2.28 2.58
CA ALA A 46 -16.16 3.34 1.76
C ALA A 46 -15.48 4.69 2.03
N ASP A 47 -15.18 5.02 3.29
CA ASP A 47 -14.43 6.23 3.67
C ASP A 47 -13.02 6.21 3.09
N LEU A 48 -12.33 5.07 3.16
CA LEU A 48 -11.00 4.92 2.56
C LEU A 48 -11.04 5.02 1.03
N LEU A 49 -12.06 4.45 0.38
CA LEU A 49 -12.25 4.57 -1.06
C LEU A 49 -12.62 6.01 -1.45
N SER A 50 -13.42 6.70 -0.64
CA SER A 50 -13.77 8.11 -0.86
C SER A 50 -12.53 8.98 -0.76
N LEU A 51 -11.71 8.80 0.28
CA LEU A 51 -10.44 9.50 0.42
C LEU A 51 -9.47 9.17 -0.72
N ALA A 52 -9.42 7.92 -1.15
CA ALA A 52 -8.62 7.52 -2.31
C ALA A 52 -9.14 8.15 -3.61
N SER A 53 -10.46 8.29 -3.77
CA SER A 53 -11.07 8.95 -4.91
C SER A 53 -10.74 10.44 -4.93
N ASP A 54 -10.87 11.14 -3.80
CA ASP A 54 -10.50 12.54 -3.66
C ASP A 54 -9.02 12.75 -3.99
N LEU A 55 -8.16 11.80 -3.57
CA LEU A 55 -6.75 11.82 -3.90
C LEU A 55 -6.53 11.67 -5.41
N VAL A 56 -7.20 10.73 -6.07
CA VAL A 56 -7.15 10.54 -7.53
C VAL A 56 -7.66 11.76 -8.28
N ASP A 57 -8.69 12.43 -7.79
CA ASP A 57 -9.23 13.66 -8.40
C ASP A 57 -8.24 14.84 -8.27
N LEU A 58 -7.37 14.82 -7.26
CA LEU A 58 -6.28 15.79 -7.08
C LEU A 58 -5.01 15.45 -7.88
N LEU A 59 -4.91 14.24 -8.45
CA LEU A 59 -3.78 13.87 -9.28
C LEU A 59 -3.86 14.56 -10.64
N ASP A 60 -2.89 15.42 -10.93
CA ASP A 60 -2.67 15.91 -12.28
C ASP A 60 -1.94 14.86 -13.15
N GLN A 61 -1.94 15.07 -14.46
CA GLN A 61 -1.27 14.20 -15.43
C GLN A 61 0.22 13.96 -15.10
N SER A 62 0.94 14.98 -14.64
CA SER A 62 2.35 14.87 -14.31
C SER A 62 2.60 14.05 -13.05
N MET A 63 1.64 14.04 -12.13
CA MET A 63 1.68 13.25 -10.90
C MET A 63 1.37 11.78 -11.18
N VAL A 64 0.42 11.49 -12.08
CA VAL A 64 0.14 10.12 -12.56
C VAL A 64 1.38 9.51 -13.19
N GLU A 65 2.09 10.24 -14.06
CA GLU A 65 3.34 9.76 -14.67
C GLU A 65 4.42 9.45 -13.62
N LYS A 66 4.55 10.30 -12.59
CA LYS A 66 5.48 10.04 -11.47
C LYS A 66 5.06 8.84 -10.62
N LEU A 67 3.77 8.65 -10.36
CA LEU A 67 3.28 7.46 -9.66
C LEU A 67 3.50 6.20 -10.49
N ALA A 68 3.31 6.25 -11.81
CA ALA A 68 3.60 5.12 -12.69
C ALA A 68 5.08 4.74 -12.60
N LEU A 69 5.99 5.72 -12.71
CA LEU A 69 7.44 5.49 -12.56
C LEU A 69 7.80 4.97 -11.15
N LEU A 70 7.20 5.53 -10.10
CA LEU A 70 7.43 5.09 -8.74
C LEU A 70 6.90 3.66 -8.53
N SER A 71 5.75 3.32 -9.11
CA SER A 71 5.15 1.99 -9.04
C SER A 71 6.00 0.95 -9.76
N GLU A 72 6.59 1.32 -10.90
CA GLU A 72 7.51 0.46 -11.64
C GLU A 72 8.79 0.21 -10.84
N GLN A 73 9.38 1.28 -10.29
CA GLN A 73 10.58 1.18 -9.45
C GLN A 73 10.32 0.37 -8.18
N ALA A 74 9.21 0.62 -7.49
CA ALA A 74 8.82 -0.10 -6.30
C ALA A 74 8.52 -1.58 -6.61
N SER A 75 7.80 -1.85 -7.70
CA SER A 75 7.49 -3.22 -8.12
C SER A 75 8.75 -3.99 -8.50
N SER A 76 9.69 -3.36 -9.21
CA SER A 76 10.98 -3.95 -9.56
C SER A 76 11.83 -4.26 -8.32
N ALA A 77 11.90 -3.31 -7.38
CA ALA A 77 12.59 -3.51 -6.10
C ALA A 77 11.94 -4.63 -5.26
N ALA A 78 10.61 -4.62 -5.17
CA ALA A 78 9.84 -5.65 -4.47
C ALA A 78 10.02 -7.03 -5.11
N TRP A 79 10.02 -7.12 -6.44
CA TRP A 79 10.25 -8.37 -7.16
C TRP A 79 11.64 -8.93 -6.86
N THR A 80 12.66 -8.08 -6.87
CA THR A 80 14.05 -8.47 -6.56
C THR A 80 14.17 -8.96 -5.11
N ALA A 81 13.56 -8.23 -4.18
CA ALA A 81 13.51 -8.63 -2.77
C ALA A 81 12.76 -9.96 -2.57
N ALA A 82 11.62 -10.15 -3.25
CA ALA A 82 10.85 -11.38 -3.17
C ALA A 82 11.61 -12.57 -3.76
N ASN A 83 12.31 -12.38 -4.88
CA ASN A 83 13.10 -13.45 -5.49
C ASN A 83 14.29 -13.85 -4.62
N THR A 84 15.04 -12.87 -4.12
CA THR A 84 16.17 -13.13 -3.20
C THR A 84 15.72 -13.82 -1.90
N LEU A 85 14.56 -13.44 -1.36
CA LEU A 85 13.95 -14.09 -0.20
C LEU A 85 13.54 -15.54 -0.52
N ARG A 86 12.91 -15.76 -1.68
CA ARG A 86 12.53 -17.10 -2.14
C ARG A 86 13.76 -18.00 -2.30
N ASP A 87 14.83 -17.47 -2.88
CA ASP A 87 16.10 -18.17 -3.04
C ASP A 87 16.76 -18.49 -1.68
N ALA A 88 16.78 -17.52 -0.75
CA ALA A 88 17.32 -17.73 0.59
C ALA A 88 16.52 -18.79 1.37
N HIS A 89 15.19 -18.77 1.25
CA HIS A 89 14.33 -19.78 1.85
C HIS A 89 14.60 -21.17 1.26
N ALA A 90 14.73 -21.27 -0.07
CA ALA A 90 15.06 -22.53 -0.74
C ALA A 90 16.42 -23.09 -0.29
N ARG A 91 17.44 -22.24 -0.15
CA ARG A 91 18.76 -22.64 0.38
C ARG A 91 18.66 -23.14 1.82
N THR A 92 17.91 -22.45 2.67
CA THR A 92 17.71 -22.84 4.08
C THR A 92 17.03 -24.21 4.20
N LEU A 93 16.05 -24.50 3.34
CA LEU A 93 15.39 -25.81 3.31
C LEU A 93 16.29 -26.95 2.80
N GLN A 94 17.31 -26.63 1.99
CA GLN A 94 18.27 -27.61 1.48
C GLN A 94 19.40 -27.90 2.48
N GLU A 95 19.55 -27.10 3.54
CA GLU A 95 20.52 -27.36 4.60
C GLU A 95 20.11 -28.61 5.41
N ALA A 96 20.97 -29.63 5.41
CA ALA A 96 20.70 -30.93 6.02
C ALA A 96 20.52 -30.87 7.57
N ARG A 97 20.93 -29.79 8.22
CA ARG A 97 20.67 -29.51 9.64
C ARG A 97 20.31 -28.04 9.81
N PRO A 98 19.33 -27.71 10.68
CA PRO A 98 19.02 -26.33 10.99
C PRO A 98 20.26 -25.63 11.60
N PRO A 99 20.50 -24.35 11.27
CA PRO A 99 21.69 -23.63 11.72
C PRO A 99 21.70 -23.51 13.25
N SER A 100 22.84 -23.85 13.85
CA SER A 100 23.08 -23.62 15.28
C SER A 100 23.21 -22.12 15.58
N LEU A 101 23.12 -21.72 16.85
CA LEU A 101 23.37 -20.33 17.27
C LEU A 101 24.74 -19.81 16.79
N THR A 102 25.76 -20.68 16.79
CA THR A 102 27.08 -20.36 16.23
C THR A 102 27.07 -20.21 14.70
N GLY A 103 26.24 -20.98 14.00
CA GLY A 103 26.03 -20.85 12.56
C GLY A 103 25.38 -19.52 12.18
N LEU A 104 24.39 -19.06 12.95
CA LEU A 104 23.76 -17.75 12.77
C LEU A 104 24.74 -16.59 12.99
N ILE A 105 25.60 -16.68 14.00
CA ILE A 105 26.68 -15.71 14.22
C ILE A 105 27.71 -15.76 13.08
N GLY A 106 27.94 -16.95 12.50
CA GLY A 106 28.75 -17.13 11.29
C GLY A 106 28.18 -16.38 10.09
N LEU A 107 26.87 -16.52 9.82
CA LEU A 107 26.16 -15.80 8.76
C LEU A 107 26.29 -14.28 8.91
N MET A 108 26.16 -13.75 10.13
CA MET A 108 26.37 -12.31 10.40
C MET A 108 27.80 -11.83 10.07
N ARG A 109 28.80 -12.71 10.17
CA ARG A 109 30.20 -12.40 9.86
C ARG A 109 30.57 -12.66 8.40
N ASP A 110 29.67 -13.26 7.62
CA ASP A 110 29.87 -13.50 6.20
C ASP A 110 30.06 -12.19 5.43
N GLU A 111 30.94 -12.21 4.43
CA GLU A 111 31.29 -11.00 3.66
C GLU A 111 30.07 -10.42 2.93
N ASP A 112 29.23 -11.25 2.35
CA ASP A 112 28.07 -10.79 1.57
C ASP A 112 26.97 -10.26 2.49
N THR A 113 26.78 -10.87 3.67
CA THR A 113 25.86 -10.37 4.69
C THR A 113 26.31 -9.00 5.23
N ARG A 114 27.62 -8.80 5.45
CA ARG A 114 28.18 -7.50 5.85
C ARG A 114 28.00 -6.43 4.77
N ARG A 115 28.20 -6.78 3.49
CA ARG A 115 27.96 -5.88 2.36
C ARG A 115 26.49 -5.46 2.30
N GLY A 116 25.56 -6.40 2.48
CA GLY A 116 24.13 -6.12 2.55
C GLY A 116 23.77 -5.15 3.67
N MET A 117 24.24 -5.40 4.89
CA MET A 117 24.05 -4.49 6.03
C MET A 117 24.63 -3.11 5.76
N ALA A 118 25.81 -3.03 5.14
CA ALA A 118 26.45 -1.75 4.83
C ALA A 118 25.61 -0.89 3.85
N VAL A 119 24.89 -1.49 2.90
CA VAL A 119 23.99 -0.76 2.00
C VAL A 119 22.85 -0.11 2.78
N VAL A 120 22.18 -0.87 3.65
CA VAL A 120 21.07 -0.37 4.49
C VAL A 120 21.54 0.77 5.39
N LEU A 121 22.67 0.58 6.06
CA LEU A 121 23.24 1.59 6.96
C LEU A 121 23.63 2.88 6.21
N ARG A 122 24.21 2.76 5.01
CA ARG A 122 24.55 3.94 4.18
C ARG A 122 23.32 4.67 3.67
N ALA A 123 22.25 3.94 3.33
CA ALA A 123 20.97 4.56 2.95
C ALA A 123 20.40 5.37 4.12
N LEU A 124 20.34 4.78 5.33
CA LEU A 124 19.91 5.47 6.55
C LEU A 124 20.77 6.69 6.86
N GLN A 125 22.10 6.58 6.72
CA GLN A 125 23.01 7.70 6.93
C GLN A 125 22.75 8.85 5.95
N THR A 126 22.40 8.52 4.70
CA THR A 126 22.10 9.52 3.67
C THR A 126 20.81 10.25 3.96
N LEU A 127 19.75 9.54 4.37
CA LEU A 127 18.50 10.13 4.83
C LEU A 127 18.72 11.06 6.03
N GLY A 128 19.49 10.61 7.02
CA GLY A 128 19.83 11.43 8.19
C GLY A 128 20.56 12.74 7.83
N ARG A 129 21.47 12.69 6.85
CA ARG A 129 22.14 13.89 6.34
C ARG A 129 21.18 14.85 5.63
N GLN A 130 20.24 14.35 4.84
CA GLN A 130 19.23 15.19 4.19
C GLN A 130 18.35 15.91 5.21
N MET A 131 17.88 15.20 6.23
CA MET A 131 17.08 15.81 7.30
C MET A 131 17.85 16.87 8.09
N ALA A 132 19.15 16.63 8.35
CA ALA A 132 20.00 17.61 9.00
C ALA A 132 20.20 18.87 8.15
N ALA A 133 20.36 18.71 6.83
CA ALA A 133 20.45 19.84 5.89
C ALA A 133 19.14 20.65 5.87
N GLN A 134 17.98 20.00 5.74
CA GLN A 134 16.68 20.66 5.76
C GLN A 134 16.44 21.46 7.05
N ARG A 135 16.87 20.93 8.21
CA ARG A 135 16.77 21.64 9.49
C ARG A 135 17.61 22.92 9.49
N LYS A 136 18.80 22.87 8.89
CA LYS A 136 19.69 24.02 8.80
C LYS A 136 19.10 25.11 7.90
N ASP A 137 18.56 24.72 6.74
CA ASP A 137 17.91 25.65 5.82
C ASP A 137 16.69 26.34 6.47
N TYR A 138 15.93 25.62 7.31
CA TYR A 138 14.83 26.19 8.09
C TYR A 138 15.30 27.14 9.19
N ALA A 139 16.41 26.83 9.85
CA ALA A 139 16.96 27.68 10.91
C ALA A 139 17.56 28.98 10.36
N ASP A 140 18.17 28.94 9.18
CA ASP A 140 18.76 30.10 8.51
C ASP A 140 17.69 31.01 7.84
N ALA A 141 16.43 30.55 7.75
CA ALA A 141 15.28 31.30 7.21
C ALA A 141 14.46 32.07 8.28
N THR A 142 14.84 31.97 9.55
CA THR A 142 14.26 32.69 10.71
C THR A 142 15.24 33.74 11.23
#